data_AF-A0A432Q7C1-F1
#
_entry.id   AF-A0A432Q7C1-F1
#
_cell.length_a   1.000
_cell.length_b   1.000
_cell.length_c   1.000
_cell.angle_alpha   90.00
_cell.angle_beta   90.00
_cell.angle_gamma   90.00
#
_symmetry.space_group_name_H-M   'P 1'
#
loop_
_entity.id
_entity.type
_entity.pdbx_description
1 polymer ?
#
loop_
_entity_poly.entity_id
_entity_poly.type
_entity_poly.pdbx_seq_one_letter_code
_entity_poly.pdbx_strand_id
1 'polypeptide(L)'
;MELGKVGLNVNGDISEEIVADRSAIADRLGIPIWIGELDCLDPFETAKIVAEHTSTPITIFCSPSRRNCNEIKSRLIDLKRKYDNDIILTLVPGRSRKISYLVDCLRWLKDELNVPILVGCSGERLMAIASKFADGLVLNYCDLRPTGVFTACYVASLIMPSRLYNELILSSAAMLSNKLKLNVDFKYIVKNRDCLKIPKEIAEISKILVDHTISGSVDEVTKKIVRVLNICDHVILGTPFFRDDRSIKSLKTIVNLVESIGGLI
;
A
#
# COMPACT_ATOMS: atom_id res chain seq x y z
N MET A 1 16.79 -0.24 -5.82
CA MET A 1 15.40 -0.73 -5.98
C MET A 1 14.69 0.23 -6.89
N GLU A 2 14.21 -0.24 -8.04
CA GLU A 2 13.51 0.59 -9.03
C GLU A 2 12.06 0.11 -9.10
N LEU A 3 11.14 0.86 -8.50
CA LEU A 3 9.69 0.54 -8.47
C LEU A 3 8.86 1.47 -9.35
N GLY A 4 9.50 2.34 -10.14
CA GLY A 4 8.83 3.45 -10.81
C GLY A 4 8.19 4.43 -9.82
N LYS A 5 7.37 5.35 -10.34
CA LYS A 5 6.75 6.43 -9.55
C LYS A 5 5.41 6.03 -8.92
N VAL A 6 4.70 5.07 -9.50
CA VAL A 6 3.33 4.70 -9.09
C VAL A 6 3.24 3.20 -8.92
N GLY A 7 2.56 2.75 -7.87
CA GLY A 7 2.22 1.35 -7.60
C GLY A 7 0.74 1.20 -7.27
N LEU A 8 0.20 -0.01 -7.40
CA LEU A 8 -1.19 -0.30 -7.06
C LEU A 8 -1.30 -1.24 -5.86
N ASN A 9 -2.21 -0.95 -4.94
CA ASN A 9 -2.50 -1.86 -3.84
C ASN A 9 -3.69 -2.78 -4.10
N VAL A 10 -3.53 -4.07 -3.77
CA VAL A 10 -4.60 -5.07 -3.70
C VAL A 10 -4.53 -5.80 -2.35
N ASN A 11 -5.67 -6.21 -1.77
CA ASN A 11 -5.70 -6.83 -0.44
C ASN A 11 -6.26 -8.28 -0.44
N GLY A 12 -6.43 -8.87 -1.63
CA GLY A 12 -6.99 -10.23 -1.78
C GLY A 12 -8.49 -10.31 -1.53
N ASP A 13 -9.17 -9.18 -1.59
CA ASP A 13 -10.50 -8.99 -1.04
C ASP A 13 -11.61 -8.88 -2.09
N ILE A 14 -11.27 -9.34 -3.30
CA ILE A 14 -12.06 -9.41 -4.52
C ILE A 14 -11.78 -10.78 -5.18
N SER A 15 -12.57 -11.18 -6.17
CA SER A 15 -12.38 -12.49 -6.81
C SER A 15 -11.01 -12.60 -7.48
N GLU A 16 -10.48 -13.83 -7.52
CA GLU A 16 -9.17 -14.12 -8.13
C GLU A 16 -9.10 -13.67 -9.59
N GLU A 17 -10.19 -13.85 -10.36
CA GLU A 17 -10.33 -13.36 -11.74
C GLU A 17 -10.10 -11.84 -11.83
N ILE A 18 -10.72 -11.05 -10.95
CA ILE A 18 -10.55 -9.59 -10.94
C ILE A 18 -9.12 -9.22 -10.53
N VAL A 19 -8.51 -9.96 -9.59
CA VAL A 19 -7.10 -9.77 -9.21
C VAL A 19 -6.20 -10.02 -10.41
N ALA A 20 -6.36 -11.15 -11.09
CA ALA A 20 -5.58 -11.54 -12.26
C ALA A 20 -5.69 -10.49 -13.39
N ASP A 21 -6.92 -10.15 -13.80
CA ASP A 21 -7.19 -9.21 -14.89
C ASP A 21 -6.56 -7.83 -14.65
N ARG A 22 -6.74 -7.30 -13.43
CA ARG A 22 -6.26 -5.96 -13.10
C ARG A 22 -4.76 -5.91 -12.84
N SER A 23 -4.19 -7.00 -12.33
CA SER A 23 -2.73 -7.14 -12.22
C SER A 23 -2.08 -7.20 -13.61
N ALA A 24 -2.67 -7.92 -14.56
CA ALA A 24 -2.20 -7.94 -15.94
C ALA A 24 -2.32 -6.56 -16.63
N ILE A 25 -3.33 -5.74 -16.29
CA ILE A 25 -3.41 -4.34 -16.73
C ILE A 25 -2.23 -3.52 -16.19
N ALA A 26 -1.92 -3.65 -14.90
CA ALA A 26 -0.82 -2.94 -14.26
C ALA A 26 0.55 -3.37 -14.82
N ASP A 27 0.73 -4.66 -15.08
CA ASP A 27 1.95 -5.24 -15.64
C ASP A 27 2.28 -4.68 -17.03
N ARG A 28 1.28 -4.58 -17.93
CA ARG A 28 1.44 -3.95 -19.24
C ARG A 28 1.84 -2.47 -19.18
N LEU A 29 1.66 -1.83 -18.03
CA LEU A 29 2.04 -0.44 -17.78
C LEU A 29 3.33 -0.34 -16.95
N GLY A 30 3.98 -1.45 -16.62
CA GLY A 30 5.19 -1.48 -15.79
C GLY A 30 4.95 -1.10 -14.33
N ILE A 31 3.70 -1.20 -13.84
CA ILE A 31 3.31 -0.75 -12.50
C ILE A 31 3.45 -1.92 -11.52
N PRO A 32 4.24 -1.79 -10.43
CA PRO A 32 4.34 -2.81 -9.41
C PRO A 32 3.06 -2.96 -8.59
N ILE A 33 2.84 -4.17 -8.10
CA ILE A 33 1.69 -4.52 -7.26
C ILE A 33 2.11 -4.62 -5.79
N TRP A 34 1.31 -4.02 -4.92
CA TRP A 34 1.51 -3.98 -3.47
C TRP A 34 0.37 -4.72 -2.76
N ILE A 35 0.68 -5.80 -2.07
CA ILE A 35 -0.32 -6.71 -1.51
C ILE A 35 -0.47 -6.48 -0.02
N GLY A 36 -1.60 -5.89 0.39
CA GLY A 36 -1.87 -5.58 1.79
C GLY A 36 -2.28 -6.80 2.61
N GLU A 37 -2.05 -6.74 3.92
CA GLU A 37 -2.41 -7.80 4.86
C GLU A 37 -3.70 -7.45 5.63
N LEU A 38 -4.77 -8.21 5.38
CA LEU A 38 -6.04 -8.12 6.12
C LEU A 38 -6.19 -9.29 7.11
N ASP A 39 -6.95 -9.10 8.19
CA ASP A 39 -7.11 -10.11 9.26
C ASP A 39 -7.63 -11.48 8.78
N CYS A 40 -8.33 -11.52 7.65
CA CYS A 40 -9.00 -12.72 7.13
C CYS A 40 -8.47 -13.18 5.78
N LEU A 41 -7.43 -12.53 5.25
CA LEU A 41 -6.92 -12.81 3.91
C LEU A 41 -5.41 -12.96 3.97
N ASP A 42 -4.93 -14.02 3.34
CA ASP A 42 -3.52 -14.36 3.32
C ASP A 42 -2.84 -13.65 2.15
N PRO A 43 -1.95 -12.67 2.41
CA PRO A 43 -1.34 -11.88 1.35
C PRO A 43 -0.46 -12.73 0.41
N PHE A 44 0.05 -13.87 0.88
CA PHE A 44 0.85 -14.77 0.04
C PHE A 44 0.00 -15.56 -0.97
N GLU A 45 -1.28 -15.82 -0.67
CA GLU A 45 -2.17 -16.46 -1.67
C GLU A 45 -2.54 -15.46 -2.76
N THR A 46 -2.81 -14.20 -2.40
CA THR A 46 -2.94 -13.12 -3.39
C THR A 46 -1.67 -12.92 -4.20
N ALA A 47 -0.49 -13.04 -3.57
CA ALA A 47 0.79 -12.92 -4.26
C ALA A 47 1.00 -13.98 -5.33
N LYS A 48 0.55 -15.22 -5.10
CA LYS A 48 0.60 -16.28 -6.13
C LYS A 48 -0.25 -15.92 -7.34
N ILE A 49 -1.48 -15.46 -7.13
CA ILE A 49 -2.39 -15.06 -8.22
C ILE A 49 -1.76 -13.91 -9.03
N VAL A 50 -1.21 -12.89 -8.35
CA VAL A 50 -0.53 -11.77 -9.00
C VAL A 50 0.67 -12.26 -9.80
N ALA A 51 1.55 -13.06 -9.19
CA ALA A 51 2.78 -13.56 -9.82
C ALA A 51 2.53 -14.46 -11.03
N GLU A 52 1.38 -15.14 -11.10
CA GLU A 52 0.98 -15.93 -12.28
C GLU A 52 0.62 -15.05 -13.49
N HIS A 53 0.36 -13.76 -13.28
CA HIS A 53 -0.16 -12.85 -14.31
C HIS A 53 0.69 -11.59 -14.52
N THR A 54 1.82 -11.46 -13.81
CA THR A 54 2.69 -10.28 -13.90
C THR A 54 4.16 -10.66 -13.89
N SER A 55 4.97 -9.80 -14.49
CA SER A 55 6.44 -9.77 -14.43
C SER A 55 6.96 -8.61 -13.58
N THR A 56 6.12 -7.60 -13.29
CA THR A 56 6.49 -6.46 -12.44
C THR A 56 6.83 -6.87 -11.00
N PRO A 57 7.55 -6.02 -10.26
CA PRO A 57 7.84 -6.27 -8.85
C PRO A 57 6.57 -6.41 -8.01
N ILE A 58 6.62 -7.31 -7.03
CA ILE A 58 5.52 -7.59 -6.09
C ILE A 58 5.99 -7.28 -4.68
N THR A 59 5.33 -6.34 -4.02
CA THR A 59 5.60 -6.03 -2.61
C THR A 59 4.52 -6.63 -1.72
N ILE A 60 4.91 -7.39 -0.69
CA ILE A 60 3.97 -8.08 0.22
C ILE A 60 4.04 -7.44 1.60
N PHE A 61 2.92 -6.91 2.10
CA PHE A 61 2.82 -6.47 3.49
C PHE A 61 2.64 -7.67 4.42
N CYS A 62 3.38 -7.70 5.54
CA CYS A 62 3.27 -8.73 6.56
C CYS A 62 3.48 -8.14 7.95
N SER A 63 2.65 -8.54 8.91
CA SER A 63 2.88 -8.25 10.32
C SER A 63 3.52 -9.43 11.03
N PRO A 64 4.69 -9.26 11.67
CA PRO A 64 5.24 -10.26 12.59
C PRO A 64 4.26 -10.65 13.70
N SER A 65 3.33 -9.73 14.06
CA SER A 65 2.31 -9.95 15.08
C SER A 65 1.19 -10.91 14.65
N ARG A 66 1.05 -11.15 13.34
CA ARG A 66 0.05 -12.08 12.77
C ARG A 66 0.72 -13.36 12.27
N ARG A 67 1.96 -13.24 11.79
CA ARG A 67 2.74 -14.32 11.21
C ARG A 67 4.15 -14.26 11.74
N ASN A 68 4.63 -15.33 12.35
CA ASN A 68 5.99 -15.34 12.90
C ASN A 68 7.04 -15.21 11.77
N CYS A 69 8.23 -14.72 12.09
CA CYS A 69 9.26 -14.40 11.10
C CYS A 69 9.73 -15.63 10.32
N ASN A 70 9.77 -16.82 10.94
CA ASN A 70 10.13 -18.06 10.27
C ASN A 70 9.13 -18.42 9.16
N GLU A 71 7.84 -18.25 9.43
CA GLU A 71 6.78 -18.47 8.45
C GLU A 71 6.87 -17.45 7.31
N ILE A 72 7.09 -16.16 7.61
CA ILE A 72 7.34 -15.13 6.58
C ILE A 72 8.52 -15.53 5.68
N LYS A 73 9.64 -15.94 6.28
CA LYS A 73 10.85 -16.38 5.56
C LYS A 73 10.55 -17.55 4.64
N SER A 74 9.95 -18.63 5.17
CA SER A 74 9.66 -19.85 4.40
C SER A 74 8.80 -19.53 3.19
N ARG A 75 7.73 -18.76 3.37
CA ARG A 75 6.79 -18.45 2.29
C ARG A 75 7.38 -17.52 1.23
N LEU A 76 8.24 -16.58 1.62
CA LEU A 76 8.98 -15.76 0.65
C LEU A 76 9.95 -16.59 -0.18
N ILE A 77 10.66 -17.54 0.45
CA ILE A 77 11.56 -18.45 -0.26
C ILE A 77 10.77 -19.29 -1.27
N ASP A 78 9.61 -19.82 -0.87
CA ASP A 78 8.77 -20.62 -1.76
C ASP A 78 8.23 -19.81 -2.94
N LEU A 79 7.80 -18.56 -2.70
CA LEU A 79 7.37 -17.66 -3.78
C LEU A 79 8.51 -17.36 -4.76
N LYS A 80 9.71 -17.00 -4.26
CA LYS A 80 10.88 -16.70 -5.10
C LYS A 80 11.39 -17.89 -5.89
N ARG A 81 11.16 -19.12 -5.40
CA ARG A 81 11.53 -20.34 -6.13
C ARG A 81 10.57 -20.63 -7.27
N LYS A 82 9.30 -20.23 -7.13
CA LYS A 82 8.24 -20.55 -8.08
C LYS A 82 8.07 -19.48 -9.15
N TYR A 83 8.35 -18.22 -8.84
CA TYR A 83 8.07 -17.08 -9.70
C TYR A 83 9.30 -16.18 -9.84
N ASP A 84 9.53 -15.67 -11.05
CA ASP A 84 10.69 -14.84 -11.39
C ASP A 84 10.50 -13.35 -11.04
N ASN A 85 9.40 -12.99 -10.38
CA ASN A 85 9.15 -11.62 -9.95
C ASN A 85 10.19 -11.14 -8.93
N ASP A 86 10.53 -9.85 -9.00
CA ASP A 86 11.22 -9.16 -7.91
C ASP A 86 10.29 -9.04 -6.70
N ILE A 87 10.48 -9.93 -5.72
CA ILE A 87 9.71 -9.93 -4.48
C ILE A 87 10.33 -9.00 -3.44
N ILE A 88 9.51 -8.11 -2.89
CA ILE A 88 9.85 -7.18 -1.81
C ILE A 88 8.97 -7.46 -0.60
N LEU A 89 9.56 -7.44 0.59
CA LEU A 89 8.82 -7.59 1.85
C LEU A 89 8.58 -6.22 2.47
N THR A 90 7.36 -5.92 2.90
CA THR A 90 7.09 -4.79 3.79
C THR A 90 6.62 -5.29 5.15
N LEU A 91 7.40 -5.04 6.19
CA LEU A 91 7.02 -5.35 7.55
C LEU A 91 6.18 -4.22 8.16
N VAL A 92 5.03 -4.57 8.75
CA VAL A 92 4.18 -3.63 9.48
C VAL A 92 4.06 -4.04 10.95
N PRO A 93 3.94 -3.08 11.89
CA PRO A 93 3.82 -3.40 13.32
C PRO A 93 2.55 -4.18 13.69
N GLY A 94 1.50 -4.07 12.86
CA GLY A 94 0.20 -4.69 13.09
C GLY A 94 -0.38 -4.32 14.45
N ARG A 95 -0.86 -5.32 15.20
CA ARG A 95 -1.45 -5.12 16.53
C ARG A 95 -0.42 -5.10 17.66
N SER A 96 0.87 -5.34 17.36
CA SER A 96 1.90 -5.34 18.38
C SER A 96 2.15 -3.93 18.89
N ARG A 97 2.04 -3.73 20.20
CA ARG A 97 2.47 -2.48 20.86
C ARG A 97 3.98 -2.40 21.05
N LYS A 98 4.73 -3.49 20.81
CA LYS A 98 6.17 -3.56 21.03
C LYS A 98 6.90 -3.42 19.69
N ILE A 99 7.44 -2.23 19.44
CA ILE A 99 8.30 -1.93 18.29
C ILE A 99 9.50 -2.90 18.23
N SER A 100 10.03 -3.32 19.38
CA SER A 100 11.19 -4.22 19.45
C SER A 100 10.97 -5.51 18.66
N TYR A 101 9.78 -6.12 18.74
CA TYR A 101 9.49 -7.37 18.04
C TYR A 101 9.53 -7.22 16.51
N LEU A 102 9.06 -6.08 15.99
CA LEU A 102 9.18 -5.75 14.56
C LEU A 102 10.65 -5.57 14.16
N VAL A 103 11.44 -4.89 15.00
CA VAL A 103 12.86 -4.60 14.74
C VAL A 103 13.71 -5.87 14.80
N ASP A 104 13.47 -6.75 15.77
CA ASP A 104 14.16 -8.03 15.89
C ASP A 104 13.86 -8.91 14.67
N CYS A 105 12.59 -8.95 14.24
CA CYS A 105 12.17 -9.65 13.03
C CYS A 105 12.84 -9.07 11.77
N LEU A 106 12.89 -7.74 11.64
CA LEU A 106 13.54 -7.04 10.53
C LEU A 106 15.02 -7.42 10.43
N ARG A 107 15.77 -7.30 11.55
CA ARG A 107 17.20 -7.59 11.57
C ARG A 107 17.47 -9.04 11.19
N TRP A 108 16.74 -9.97 11.79
CA TRP A 108 16.89 -11.38 11.48
C TRP A 108 16.55 -11.69 10.02
N LEU A 109 15.45 -11.16 9.48
CA LEU A 109 15.09 -11.37 8.07
C LEU A 109 16.09 -10.72 7.11
N LYS A 110 16.70 -9.59 7.46
CA LYS A 110 17.74 -8.93 6.66
C LYS A 110 18.99 -9.80 6.54
N ASP A 111 19.35 -10.54 7.58
CA ASP A 111 20.50 -11.46 7.58
C ASP A 111 20.18 -12.75 6.80
N GLU A 112 18.92 -13.17 6.81
CA GLU A 112 18.50 -14.48 6.30
C GLU A 112 17.92 -14.46 4.87
N LEU A 113 17.51 -13.30 4.37
CA LEU A 113 16.87 -13.16 3.07
C LEU A 113 17.62 -12.16 2.19
N ASN A 114 17.86 -12.56 0.94
CA ASN A 114 18.29 -11.66 -0.12
C ASN A 114 17.08 -11.07 -0.86
N VAL A 115 16.30 -10.25 -0.15
CA VAL A 115 15.20 -9.44 -0.70
C VAL A 115 15.24 -8.05 -0.08
N PRO A 116 14.78 -7.00 -0.79
CA PRO A 116 14.54 -5.72 -0.15
C PRO A 116 13.45 -5.86 0.92
N ILE A 117 13.71 -5.30 2.11
CA ILE A 117 12.77 -5.27 3.23
C ILE A 117 12.49 -3.82 3.60
N LEU A 118 11.23 -3.43 3.42
CA LEU A 118 10.69 -2.13 3.79
C LEU A 118 9.95 -2.20 5.13
N VAL A 119 9.72 -1.05 5.75
CA VAL A 119 8.94 -0.96 6.99
C VAL A 119 7.81 0.06 6.86
N GLY A 120 6.58 -0.38 7.13
CA GLY A 120 5.43 0.52 7.24
C GLY A 120 5.49 1.34 8.52
N CYS A 121 5.55 2.66 8.37
CA CYS A 121 5.72 3.63 9.44
C CYS A 121 4.50 4.53 9.58
N SER A 122 3.96 4.60 10.79
CA SER A 122 2.84 5.47 11.16
C SER A 122 3.22 6.50 12.23
N GLY A 123 4.52 6.67 12.53
CA GLY A 123 5.02 7.67 13.46
C GLY A 123 6.55 7.79 13.50
N GLU A 124 7.04 8.92 14.01
CA GLU A 124 8.45 9.33 13.99
C GLU A 124 9.39 8.32 14.67
N ARG A 125 8.97 7.78 15.81
CA ARG A 125 9.79 6.85 16.59
C ARG A 125 10.13 5.59 15.80
N LEU A 126 9.15 4.99 15.13
CA LEU A 126 9.38 3.79 14.32
C LEU A 126 10.21 4.14 13.09
N MET A 127 9.90 5.27 12.44
CA MET A 127 10.65 5.76 11.28
C MET A 127 12.14 5.94 11.60
N ALA A 128 12.49 6.59 12.71
CA ALA A 128 13.88 6.84 13.12
C ALA A 128 14.67 5.57 13.47
N ILE A 129 13.98 4.50 13.88
CA ILE A 129 14.61 3.20 14.14
C ILE A 129 14.73 2.41 12.83
N ALA A 130 13.64 2.32 12.07
CA ALA A 130 13.57 1.54 10.84
C ALA A 130 14.50 2.07 9.75
N SER A 131 14.69 3.39 9.64
CA SER A 131 15.61 4.00 8.67
C SER A 131 17.07 3.56 8.80
N LYS A 132 17.45 2.96 9.93
CA LYS A 132 18.81 2.44 10.16
C LYS A 132 19.02 1.02 9.65
N PHE A 133 17.95 0.26 9.44
CA PHE A 133 18.02 -1.19 9.20
C PHE A 133 17.25 -1.64 7.95
N ALA A 134 16.20 -0.92 7.56
CA ALA A 134 15.36 -1.25 6.42
C ALA A 134 15.95 -0.68 5.12
N ASP A 135 15.64 -1.32 3.99
CA ASP A 135 16.01 -0.81 2.65
C ASP A 135 15.13 0.36 2.22
N GLY A 136 13.99 0.54 2.88
CA GLY A 136 13.11 1.68 2.69
C GLY A 136 11.93 1.69 3.63
N LEU A 137 11.10 2.72 3.50
CA LEU A 137 10.00 3.02 4.40
C LEU A 137 8.72 3.20 3.60
N VAL A 138 7.60 2.74 4.16
CA VAL A 138 6.26 2.97 3.62
C VAL A 138 5.50 3.88 4.59
N LEU A 139 5.13 5.06 4.14
CA LEU A 139 4.49 6.09 4.94
C LEU A 139 2.98 6.11 4.67
N ASN A 140 2.18 6.25 5.73
CA ASN A 140 0.73 6.45 5.61
C ASN A 140 0.33 7.93 5.42
N TYR A 141 1.28 8.83 5.59
CA TYR A 141 1.12 10.27 5.41
C TYR A 141 2.48 10.90 5.17
N CYS A 142 2.45 12.01 4.47
CA CYS A 142 3.54 12.49 3.66
C CYS A 142 4.20 13.74 4.30
N ASP A 143 4.18 13.83 5.63
CA ASP A 143 4.63 15.02 6.36
C ASP A 143 6.12 14.98 6.72
N LEU A 144 6.80 13.84 6.49
CA LEU A 144 8.17 13.62 6.91
C LEU A 144 8.93 12.86 5.82
N ARG A 145 10.04 13.46 5.34
CA ARG A 145 10.94 12.84 4.36
C ARG A 145 12.23 12.40 5.07
N PRO A 146 12.40 11.12 5.42
CA PRO A 146 13.69 10.63 5.86
C PRO A 146 14.69 10.74 4.71
N THR A 147 15.90 11.24 4.99
CA THR A 147 16.96 11.37 3.99
C THR A 147 17.75 10.07 3.88
N GLY A 148 18.13 9.70 2.65
CA GLY A 148 19.06 8.59 2.41
C GLY A 148 18.44 7.18 2.40
N VAL A 149 17.11 7.04 2.46
CA VAL A 149 16.41 5.75 2.32
C VAL A 149 15.25 5.86 1.33
N PHE A 150 14.97 4.78 0.60
CA PHE A 150 13.81 4.73 -0.29
C PHE A 150 12.52 4.95 0.50
N THR A 151 11.63 5.78 -0.01
CA THR A 151 10.37 6.11 0.64
C THR A 151 9.20 5.95 -0.32
N ALA A 152 8.21 5.15 0.07
CA ALA A 152 6.92 5.04 -0.60
C ALA A 152 5.81 5.67 0.26
N CYS A 153 4.85 6.37 -0.33
CA CYS A 153 3.68 6.90 0.37
C CYS A 153 2.44 6.10 -0.05
N TYR A 154 1.85 5.36 0.89
CA TYR A 154 0.60 4.63 0.71
C TYR A 154 -0.57 5.58 0.96
N VAL A 155 -1.45 5.79 -0.03
CA VAL A 155 -2.55 6.75 0.07
C VAL A 155 -3.86 6.18 -0.43
N ALA A 156 -4.94 6.29 0.36
CA ALA A 156 -6.28 5.95 -0.10
C ALA A 156 -6.63 6.76 -1.36
N SER A 157 -7.05 6.06 -2.42
CA SER A 157 -7.10 6.64 -3.77
C SER A 157 -8.36 6.24 -4.52
N LEU A 158 -8.94 7.16 -5.30
CA LEU A 158 -10.17 6.90 -6.08
C LEU A 158 -10.43 7.96 -7.16
N ILE A 159 -10.78 7.52 -8.38
CA ILE A 159 -11.31 8.43 -9.41
C ILE A 159 -12.79 8.72 -9.15
N MET A 160 -13.14 10.01 -9.17
CA MET A 160 -14.46 10.51 -8.81
C MET A 160 -15.27 11.00 -10.03
N PRO A 161 -16.62 10.97 -9.95
CA PRO A 161 -17.44 10.27 -8.96
C PRO A 161 -17.32 8.74 -9.04
N SER A 162 -17.47 8.07 -7.90
CA SER A 162 -17.56 6.60 -7.79
C SER A 162 -18.47 6.19 -6.63
N ARG A 163 -19.10 5.02 -6.76
CA ARG A 163 -19.89 4.38 -5.69
C ARG A 163 -19.06 3.98 -4.47
N LEU A 164 -17.73 3.90 -4.61
CA LEU A 164 -16.81 3.52 -3.53
C LEU A 164 -16.34 4.71 -2.68
N TYR A 165 -17.02 5.86 -2.76
CA TYR A 165 -16.68 7.03 -1.96
C TYR A 165 -16.65 6.74 -0.45
N ASN A 166 -17.63 6.02 0.09
CA ASN A 166 -17.63 5.69 1.53
C ASN A 166 -16.42 4.84 1.93
N GLU A 167 -15.98 3.95 1.05
CA GLU A 167 -14.79 3.13 1.26
C GLU A 167 -13.50 3.95 1.20
N LEU A 168 -13.43 4.95 0.32
CA LEU A 168 -12.34 5.94 0.30
C LEU A 168 -12.24 6.67 1.65
N ILE A 169 -13.37 7.18 2.16
CA ILE A 169 -13.40 7.90 3.45
C ILE A 169 -12.95 6.99 4.59
N LEU A 170 -13.45 5.77 4.62
CA LEU A 170 -13.15 4.82 5.69
C LEU A 170 -11.70 4.33 5.62
N SER A 171 -11.16 4.11 4.42
CA SER A 171 -9.74 3.78 4.22
C SER A 171 -8.83 4.93 4.67
N SER A 172 -9.19 6.17 4.34
CA SER A 172 -8.47 7.37 4.80
C SER A 172 -8.51 7.50 6.33
N ALA A 173 -9.69 7.33 6.95
CA ALA A 173 -9.84 7.35 8.40
C ALA A 173 -8.99 6.29 9.10
N ALA A 174 -8.96 5.08 8.53
CA ALA A 174 -8.14 3.98 8.98
C ALA A 174 -6.66 4.36 9.02
N MET A 175 -6.13 4.88 7.92
CA MET A 175 -4.73 5.27 7.83
C MET A 175 -4.36 6.43 8.77
N LEU A 176 -5.28 7.37 8.98
CA LEU A 176 -5.11 8.54 9.84
C LEU A 176 -5.49 8.29 11.30
N SER A 177 -5.93 7.08 11.65
CA SER A 177 -6.48 6.75 12.98
C SER A 177 -5.55 7.17 14.12
N ASN A 178 -4.24 6.91 14.01
CA ASN A 178 -3.26 7.33 15.01
C ASN A 178 -3.10 8.85 15.09
N LYS A 179 -3.04 9.55 13.94
CA LYS A 179 -2.83 11.00 13.86
C LYS A 179 -4.05 11.77 14.39
N LEU A 180 -5.25 11.29 14.05
CA LEU A 180 -6.53 11.91 14.40
C LEU A 180 -7.17 11.32 15.66
N LYS A 181 -6.51 10.36 16.32
CA LYS A 181 -7.01 9.64 17.51
C LYS A 181 -8.40 9.02 17.29
N LEU A 182 -8.63 8.47 16.10
CA LEU A 182 -9.90 7.84 15.74
C LEU A 182 -9.91 6.39 16.22
N ASN A 183 -11.06 5.97 16.76
CA ASN A 183 -11.27 4.57 17.13
C ASN A 183 -11.93 3.82 15.97
N VAL A 184 -11.12 3.50 14.97
CA VAL A 184 -11.61 2.82 13.76
C VAL A 184 -11.42 1.31 13.89
N ASP A 185 -12.52 0.56 13.94
CA ASP A 185 -12.46 -0.90 13.80
C ASP A 185 -12.29 -1.27 12.32
N PHE A 186 -11.03 -1.44 11.92
CA PHE A 186 -10.66 -1.92 10.58
C PHE A 186 -11.36 -3.23 10.20
N LYS A 187 -11.57 -4.14 11.16
CA LYS A 187 -12.23 -5.41 10.90
C LYS A 187 -13.70 -5.18 10.56
N TYR A 188 -14.34 -4.22 11.21
CA TYR A 188 -15.70 -3.80 10.88
C TYR A 188 -15.78 -3.18 9.48
N ILE A 189 -14.84 -2.28 9.12
CA ILE A 189 -14.81 -1.67 7.79
C ILE A 189 -14.69 -2.73 6.70
N VAL A 190 -13.70 -3.62 6.82
CA VAL A 190 -13.44 -4.68 5.83
C VAL A 190 -14.65 -5.62 5.71
N LYS A 191 -15.27 -6.00 6.84
CA LYS A 191 -16.41 -6.94 6.84
C LYS A 191 -17.71 -6.36 6.31
N ASN A 192 -17.95 -5.07 6.49
CA ASN A 192 -19.23 -4.45 6.16
C ASN A 192 -19.15 -3.59 4.90
N ARG A 193 -18.08 -3.75 4.10
CA ARG A 193 -17.68 -2.79 3.07
C ARG A 193 -18.72 -2.47 2.00
N ASP A 194 -19.53 -3.46 1.65
CA ASP A 194 -20.54 -3.33 0.59
C ASP A 194 -21.83 -2.65 1.08
N CYS A 195 -21.97 -2.42 2.39
CA CYS A 195 -23.11 -1.74 3.02
C CYS A 195 -22.66 -0.62 3.97
N LEU A 196 -21.43 -0.10 3.81
CA LEU A 196 -20.84 0.85 4.75
C LEU A 196 -21.67 2.13 4.83
N LYS A 197 -22.22 2.35 6.02
CA LYS A 197 -22.54 3.68 6.50
C LYS A 197 -21.29 4.24 7.16
N ILE A 198 -20.92 5.46 6.78
CA ILE A 198 -19.84 6.18 7.46
C ILE A 198 -20.33 6.45 8.90
N PRO A 199 -19.61 5.99 9.94
CA PRO A 199 -19.91 6.33 11.33
C PRO A 199 -19.99 7.85 11.50
N LYS A 200 -20.90 8.32 12.36
CA LYS A 200 -21.16 9.77 12.53
C LYS A 200 -19.87 10.57 12.79
N GLU A 201 -19.02 10.08 13.69
CA GLU A 201 -17.72 10.68 14.02
C GLU A 201 -16.78 10.81 12.82
N ILE A 202 -16.81 9.85 11.89
CA ILE A 202 -16.01 9.89 10.64
C ILE A 202 -16.66 10.82 9.62
N ALA A 203 -18.00 10.86 9.57
CA ALA A 203 -18.74 11.72 8.67
C ALA A 203 -18.47 13.21 8.98
N GLU A 204 -18.41 13.56 10.27
CA GLU A 204 -18.11 14.92 10.75
C GLU A 204 -16.74 15.44 10.31
N ILE A 205 -15.76 14.54 10.12
CA ILE A 205 -14.41 14.89 9.66
C ILE A 205 -14.13 14.51 8.20
N SER A 206 -15.15 14.08 7.45
CA SER A 206 -14.98 13.55 6.09
C SER A 206 -14.23 14.48 5.15
N LYS A 207 -14.46 15.80 5.25
CA LYS A 207 -13.71 16.80 4.47
C LYS A 207 -12.21 16.74 4.73
N ILE A 208 -11.80 16.66 5.99
CA ILE A 208 -10.39 16.53 6.40
C ILE A 208 -9.82 15.22 5.85
N LEU A 209 -10.60 14.14 5.86
CA LEU A 209 -10.16 12.84 5.35
C LEU A 209 -9.94 12.86 3.83
N VAL A 210 -10.81 13.52 3.05
CA VAL A 210 -10.67 13.70 1.60
C VAL A 210 -9.44 14.55 1.24
N ASP A 211 -9.10 15.54 2.07
CA ASP A 211 -7.91 16.36 1.84
C ASP A 211 -6.60 15.54 1.92
N HIS A 212 -6.64 14.39 2.59
CA HIS A 212 -5.52 13.44 2.71
C HIS A 212 -5.59 12.26 1.72
N THR A 213 -6.55 12.24 0.79
CA THR A 213 -6.64 11.19 -0.23
C THR A 213 -6.14 11.65 -1.60
N ILE A 214 -5.73 10.69 -2.43
CA ILE A 214 -5.51 10.90 -3.87
C ILE A 214 -6.82 10.57 -4.59
N SER A 215 -7.74 11.53 -4.56
CA SER A 215 -9.05 11.40 -5.22
C SER A 215 -9.50 12.67 -5.89
N GLY A 216 -10.32 12.51 -6.94
CA GLY A 216 -10.83 13.59 -7.77
C GLY A 216 -11.00 13.15 -9.22
N SER A 217 -11.00 14.11 -10.14
CA SER A 217 -10.82 13.86 -11.57
C SER A 217 -9.43 13.26 -11.86
N VAL A 218 -9.20 12.80 -13.09
CA VAL A 218 -7.88 12.30 -13.54
C VAL A 218 -6.79 13.36 -13.34
N ASP A 219 -7.08 14.62 -13.65
CA ASP A 219 -6.14 15.73 -13.49
C ASP A 219 -5.84 16.03 -12.02
N GLU A 220 -6.86 16.02 -11.17
CA GLU A 220 -6.69 16.24 -9.73
C GLU A 220 -5.88 15.11 -9.09
N VAL A 221 -6.18 13.86 -9.43
CA VAL A 221 -5.42 12.68 -8.98
C VAL A 221 -3.96 12.77 -9.43
N THR A 222 -3.71 13.11 -10.70
CA THR A 222 -2.36 13.28 -11.25
C THR A 222 -1.59 14.36 -10.48
N LYS A 223 -2.19 15.54 -10.26
CA LYS A 223 -1.56 16.63 -9.50
C LYS A 223 -1.24 16.23 -8.06
N LYS A 224 -2.13 15.49 -7.41
CA LYS A 224 -1.91 14.97 -6.05
C LYS A 224 -0.78 13.93 -6.02
N ILE A 225 -0.69 13.03 -7.00
CA ILE A 225 0.43 12.08 -7.14
C ILE A 225 1.75 12.84 -7.28
N VAL A 226 1.84 13.80 -8.20
CA VAL A 226 3.07 14.61 -8.39
C VAL A 226 3.47 15.35 -7.12
N ARG A 227 2.50 15.94 -6.40
CA ARG A 227 2.76 16.60 -5.12
C ARG A 227 3.37 15.64 -4.10
N VAL A 228 2.87 14.40 -4.05
CA VAL A 228 3.40 13.35 -3.18
C VAL A 228 4.79 12.91 -3.64
N LEU A 229 5.04 12.78 -4.94
CA LEU A 229 6.37 12.44 -5.48
C LEU A 229 7.46 13.48 -5.20
N ASN A 230 7.10 14.73 -4.90
CA ASN A 230 8.09 15.75 -4.50
C ASN A 230 8.77 15.44 -3.15
N ILE A 231 8.19 14.51 -2.37
CA ILE A 231 8.63 14.19 -1.00
C ILE A 231 8.90 12.71 -0.77
N CYS A 232 8.49 11.83 -1.69
CA CYS A 232 8.78 10.40 -1.65
C CYS A 232 9.14 9.88 -3.04
N ASP A 233 9.78 8.72 -3.11
CA ASP A 233 10.26 8.14 -4.37
C ASP A 233 9.15 7.39 -5.13
N HIS A 234 8.09 6.98 -4.42
CA HIS A 234 7.02 6.14 -4.96
C HIS A 234 5.67 6.41 -4.31
N VAL A 235 4.57 6.35 -5.08
CA VAL A 235 3.19 6.49 -4.58
C VAL A 235 2.43 5.21 -4.78
N ILE A 236 1.83 4.69 -3.70
CA ILE A 236 0.99 3.51 -3.76
C ILE A 236 -0.47 3.97 -3.75
N LEU A 237 -1.18 3.72 -4.86
CA LEU A 237 -2.61 3.97 -4.97
C LEU A 237 -3.36 2.91 -4.17
N GLY A 238 -3.68 3.27 -2.93
CA GLY A 238 -4.37 2.45 -1.95
C GLY A 238 -5.85 2.22 -2.24
N THR A 239 -6.46 1.36 -1.43
CA THR A 239 -7.91 1.10 -1.43
C THR A 239 -8.71 2.41 -1.43
N PRO A 240 -9.79 2.54 -2.25
CA PRO A 240 -10.40 1.51 -3.10
C PRO A 240 -9.94 1.49 -4.57
N PHE A 241 -8.83 2.14 -4.94
CA PHE A 241 -8.46 2.35 -6.36
C PHE A 241 -8.48 1.07 -7.20
N PHE A 242 -7.83 0.00 -6.72
CA PHE A 242 -7.77 -1.27 -7.45
C PHE A 242 -9.13 -1.94 -7.62
N ARG A 243 -10.11 -1.63 -6.77
CA ARG A 243 -11.47 -2.21 -6.81
C ARG A 243 -12.39 -1.50 -7.81
N ASP A 244 -12.11 -0.23 -8.10
CA ASP A 244 -12.97 0.63 -8.92
C ASP A 244 -12.65 0.52 -10.42
N ASP A 245 -13.62 0.10 -11.23
CA ASP A 245 -13.43 -0.06 -12.68
C ASP A 245 -13.01 1.23 -13.38
N ARG A 246 -13.57 2.36 -12.94
CA ARG A 246 -13.24 3.67 -13.54
C ARG A 246 -11.80 4.06 -13.23
N SER A 247 -11.35 3.81 -12.00
CA SER A 247 -9.98 4.06 -11.56
C SER A 247 -8.99 3.21 -12.36
N ILE A 248 -9.24 1.91 -12.48
CA ILE A 248 -8.42 1.00 -13.30
C ILE A 248 -8.39 1.43 -14.78
N LYS A 249 -9.54 1.76 -15.37
CA LYS A 249 -9.61 2.25 -16.77
C LYS A 249 -8.84 3.55 -16.98
N SER A 250 -8.75 4.39 -15.95
CA SER A 250 -8.04 5.68 -16.02
C SER A 250 -6.52 5.56 -15.77
N LEU A 251 -6.05 4.40 -15.32
CA LEU A 251 -4.69 4.18 -14.86
C LEU A 251 -3.62 4.53 -15.91
N LYS A 252 -3.80 4.09 -17.15
CA LYS A 252 -2.88 4.41 -18.25
C LYS A 252 -2.73 5.92 -18.44
N THR A 253 -3.85 6.64 -18.44
CA THR A 253 -3.84 8.10 -18.58
C THR A 253 -3.14 8.77 -17.41
N ILE A 254 -3.39 8.32 -16.18
CA ILE A 254 -2.74 8.85 -14.98
C ILE A 254 -1.23 8.67 -15.06
N VAL A 255 -0.74 7.47 -15.38
CA VAL A 255 0.71 7.19 -15.47
C VAL A 255 1.38 8.05 -16.53
N ASN A 256 0.81 8.12 -17.74
CA ASN A 256 1.35 8.95 -18.82
C ASN A 256 1.44 10.43 -18.39
N LEU A 257 0.43 10.95 -17.69
CA LEU A 257 0.43 12.33 -17.22
C LEU A 257 1.46 12.56 -16.10
N VAL A 258 1.59 11.63 -15.15
CA VAL A 258 2.61 11.70 -14.10
C VAL A 258 4.02 11.71 -14.67
N GLU A 259 4.29 10.91 -15.70
CA GLU A 259 5.58 10.88 -16.40
C GLU A 259 5.84 12.20 -17.14
N SER A 260 4.83 12.73 -17.85
CA SER A 260 4.97 14.00 -18.59
C SER A 260 5.25 15.20 -17.68
N ILE A 261 4.59 15.28 -16.52
CA ILE A 261 4.78 16.39 -15.56
C ILE A 261 6.07 16.19 -14.76
N GLY A 262 6.34 14.96 -14.33
CA GLY A 262 7.51 14.64 -13.52
C GLY A 262 8.82 14.56 -14.30
N GLY A 263 8.82 14.78 -15.62
CA GLY A 263 10.01 15.03 -16.43
C GLY A 263 10.27 16.53 -16.67
N LEU A 264 9.38 17.41 -16.21
CA LEU A 264 9.49 18.88 -16.31
C LEU A 264 9.99 19.53 -15.00
N ILE A 265 10.22 18.74 -13.95
CA ILE A 265 10.74 19.13 -12.63
C ILE A 265 12.12 18.50 -12.48
#